data_AF-Q8BX31-F1
#
_entry.id   AF-Q8BX31-F1
#
_cell.length_a   1.000
_cell.length_b   1.000
_cell.length_c   1.000
_cell.angle_alpha   90.00
_cell.angle_beta   90.00
_cell.angle_gamma   90.00
#
_symmetry.space_group_name_H-M   'P 1'
#
loop_
_entity.id
_entity.type
_entity.pdbx_description
1 polymer ?
#
loop_
_entity_poly.entity_id
_entity_poly.type
_entity_poly.pdbx_seq_one_letter_code
_entity_poly.pdbx_strand_id
1 'polypeptide(L)'
;DLFWVGILMALCSFTGLPWYVAATVISIAHIDSLKMETETSAPGEQPQFLGVREQRVTGVMVFILTGISVFLAPILKYIPMPVLYGVFLYMGVASLNGIQFWERCKLFLMPAKHQPDHAFLRHVPLRRIHLFTLVQILCLALLWILKSTMAAIIFPVMILGLIIVRRLLDLIFSQHDLAWIDNILPEKDKKETDKKKKRRKEVHETAEKEVAMPQFLPPSVVKIPMEGIPSDPQNGIHCVARKRSSSWSYSL
;
A
#
# COMPACT_ATOMS: atom_id res chain seq x y z
N ASP A 1 -10.72 -6.06 14.27
CA ASP A 1 -11.51 -6.79 13.26
C ASP A 1 -11.86 -8.20 13.72
N LEU A 2 -10.86 -9.07 13.94
CA LEU A 2 -11.07 -10.46 14.37
C LEU A 2 -11.98 -10.64 15.60
N PHE A 3 -11.85 -9.77 16.62
CA PHE A 3 -12.72 -9.79 17.79
C PHE A 3 -14.21 -9.58 17.44
N TRP A 4 -14.52 -8.60 16.59
CA TRP A 4 -15.88 -8.31 16.15
C TRP A 4 -16.44 -9.41 15.24
N VAL A 5 -15.61 -9.94 14.34
CA VAL A 5 -15.97 -11.10 13.49
C VAL A 5 -16.29 -12.32 14.35
N GLY A 6 -15.53 -12.58 15.42
CA GLY A 6 -15.78 -13.68 16.36
C GLY A 6 -17.12 -13.55 17.10
N ILE A 7 -17.45 -12.35 17.57
CA ILE A 7 -18.76 -12.07 18.19
C ILE A 7 -19.91 -12.31 17.19
N LEU A 8 -19.76 -11.80 15.96
CA LEU A 8 -20.76 -11.99 14.90
C LEU A 8 -20.92 -13.47 14.54
N MET A 9 -19.83 -14.24 14.45
CA MET A 9 -19.90 -15.69 14.21
C MET A 9 -20.67 -16.43 15.31
N ALA A 10 -20.45 -16.07 16.59
CA ALA A 10 -21.18 -16.68 17.70
C ALA A 10 -22.69 -16.38 17.60
N LEU A 11 -23.06 -15.14 17.29
CA LEU A 11 -24.46 -14.74 17.11
C LEU A 11 -25.12 -15.43 15.91
N CYS A 12 -24.43 -15.50 14.76
CA CYS A 12 -24.90 -16.21 13.57
C CYS A 12 -25.10 -17.71 13.85
N SER A 13 -24.21 -18.32 14.62
CA SER A 13 -24.32 -19.73 15.00
C SER A 13 -25.54 -20.01 15.88
N PHE A 14 -25.87 -19.12 16.83
CA PHE A 14 -27.05 -19.26 17.66
C PHE A 14 -28.36 -19.05 16.89
N THR A 15 -28.36 -18.14 15.92
CA THR A 15 -29.53 -17.80 15.11
C THR A 15 -29.72 -18.70 13.88
N GLY A 16 -28.79 -19.63 13.62
CA GLY A 16 -28.82 -20.53 12.47
C GLY A 16 -28.49 -19.85 11.13
N LEU A 17 -27.95 -18.63 11.16
CA LEU A 17 -27.55 -17.89 9.97
C LEU A 17 -26.16 -18.37 9.48
N PRO A 18 -25.90 -18.34 8.15
CA PRO A 18 -24.60 -18.73 7.60
C PRO A 18 -23.49 -17.82 8.13
N TRP A 19 -22.30 -18.39 8.34
CA TRP A 19 -21.14 -17.63 8.80
C TRP A 19 -20.67 -16.63 7.76
N TYR A 20 -20.36 -15.42 8.23
CA TYR A 20 -19.85 -14.33 7.41
C TYR A 20 -18.32 -14.36 7.34
N VAL A 21 -17.77 -14.13 6.14
CA VAL A 21 -16.33 -14.04 5.89
C VAL A 21 -16.05 -12.76 5.09
N ALA A 22 -14.90 -12.13 5.35
CA ALA A 22 -14.47 -10.97 4.57
C ALA A 22 -14.27 -11.32 3.09
N ALA A 23 -14.91 -10.57 2.20
CA ALA A 23 -14.86 -10.80 0.76
C ALA A 23 -13.80 -9.91 0.09
N THR A 24 -12.67 -10.51 -0.30
CA THR A 24 -11.49 -9.79 -0.82
C THR A 24 -11.78 -8.95 -2.08
N VAL A 25 -12.41 -9.55 -3.10
CA VAL A 25 -12.70 -8.85 -4.37
C VAL A 25 -13.63 -7.66 -4.16
N ILE A 26 -14.68 -7.86 -3.35
CA ILE A 26 -15.66 -6.81 -3.05
C ILE A 26 -15.01 -5.69 -2.23
N SER A 27 -14.15 -6.03 -1.25
CA SER A 27 -13.40 -5.03 -0.48
C SER A 27 -12.44 -4.22 -1.34
N ILE A 28 -11.74 -4.85 -2.29
CA ILE A 28 -10.85 -4.14 -3.23
C ILE A 28 -11.67 -3.20 -4.11
N ALA A 29 -12.78 -3.66 -4.69
CA ALA A 29 -13.65 -2.82 -5.53
C ALA A 29 -14.23 -1.62 -4.76
N HIS A 30 -14.57 -1.81 -3.48
CA HIS A 30 -15.01 -0.73 -2.61
C HIS A 30 -13.90 0.31 -2.36
N ILE A 31 -12.68 -0.15 -2.08
CA ILE A 31 -11.52 0.74 -1.91
C ILE A 31 -11.20 1.49 -3.21
N ASP A 32 -11.27 0.81 -4.35
CA ASP A 32 -11.01 1.41 -5.66
C ASP A 32 -12.05 2.48 -6.01
N SER A 33 -13.32 2.29 -5.62
CA SER A 33 -14.36 3.32 -5.76
C SER A 33 -14.12 4.59 -4.91
N LEU A 34 -13.25 4.49 -3.89
CA LEU A 34 -12.88 5.58 -2.98
C LEU A 34 -11.49 6.15 -3.27
N LYS A 35 -10.81 5.64 -4.30
CA LYS A 35 -9.49 6.07 -4.75
C LYS A 35 -9.58 7.45 -5.42
N MET A 36 -8.61 8.31 -5.11
CA MET A 36 -8.43 9.60 -5.75
C MET A 36 -7.19 9.59 -6.62
N GLU A 37 -7.38 10.00 -7.87
CA GLU A 37 -6.35 10.15 -8.90
C GLU A 37 -6.24 11.62 -9.29
N THR A 38 -5.03 12.07 -9.64
CA THR A 38 -4.78 13.48 -9.97
C THR A 38 -5.48 13.88 -11.25
N GLU A 39 -6.27 14.94 -11.19
CA GLU A 39 -7.00 15.49 -12.35
C GLU A 39 -6.07 16.21 -13.35
N THR A 40 -4.80 16.49 -12.98
CA THR A 40 -3.86 17.26 -13.80
C THR A 40 -2.58 16.46 -14.05
N SER A 41 -2.69 15.39 -14.84
CA SER A 41 -1.52 14.81 -15.51
C SER A 41 -1.32 15.52 -16.85
N ALA A 42 -0.08 15.90 -17.16
CA ALA A 42 0.26 16.30 -18.52
C ALA A 42 -0.07 15.16 -19.50
N PRO A 43 -0.39 15.44 -20.78
CA PRO A 43 -0.74 14.39 -21.75
C PRO A 43 0.37 13.32 -21.82
N GLY A 44 0.06 12.10 -21.39
CA GLY A 44 1.00 10.96 -21.38
C GLY A 44 1.59 10.59 -20.03
N GLU A 45 1.33 11.34 -18.95
CA GLU A 45 1.72 10.93 -17.59
C GLU A 45 0.59 10.12 -16.94
N GLN A 46 0.91 8.97 -16.36
CA GLN A 46 -0.07 8.14 -15.65
C GLN A 46 -0.66 8.95 -14.47
N PRO A 47 -1.97 8.85 -14.21
CA PRO A 47 -2.59 9.55 -13.10
C PRO A 47 -1.88 9.18 -11.78
N GLN A 48 -1.42 10.20 -11.05
CA GLN A 48 -0.79 9.97 -9.75
C GLN A 48 -1.87 9.67 -8.72
N PHE A 49 -1.64 8.63 -7.93
CA PHE A 49 -2.49 8.25 -6.82
C PHE A 49 -2.30 9.23 -5.66
N LEU A 50 -3.33 10.04 -5.35
CA LEU A 50 -3.29 10.97 -4.22
C LEU A 50 -3.61 10.27 -2.88
N GLY A 51 -4.44 9.22 -2.92
CA GLY A 51 -4.85 8.49 -1.73
C GLY A 51 -6.25 7.88 -1.85
N VAL A 52 -6.70 7.26 -0.76
CA VAL A 52 -8.05 6.68 -0.63
C VAL A 52 -8.80 7.47 0.43
N ARG A 53 -10.05 7.85 0.14
CA ARG A 53 -10.93 8.46 1.16
C ARG A 53 -11.45 7.37 2.10
N GLU A 54 -11.05 7.43 3.36
CA GLU A 54 -11.61 6.55 4.38
C GLU A 54 -13.05 6.96 4.72
N GLN A 55 -14.02 6.16 4.29
CA GLN A 55 -15.44 6.43 4.56
C GLN A 55 -16.11 5.23 5.23
N ARG A 56 -16.58 5.43 6.46
CA ARG A 56 -17.29 4.40 7.24
C ARG A 56 -18.77 4.32 6.87
N VAL A 57 -19.36 5.43 6.44
CA VAL A 57 -20.79 5.54 6.14
C VAL A 57 -21.18 4.71 4.91
N THR A 58 -20.32 4.64 3.89
CA THR A 58 -20.60 3.88 2.66
C THR A 58 -20.74 2.39 2.94
N GLY A 59 -19.85 1.83 3.77
CA GLY A 59 -19.96 0.44 4.21
C GLY A 59 -21.26 0.16 4.97
N VAL A 60 -21.60 1.00 5.95
CA VAL A 60 -22.85 0.85 6.73
C VAL A 60 -24.09 0.99 5.84
N MET A 61 -24.09 1.94 4.90
CA MET A 61 -25.20 2.12 3.97
C MET A 61 -25.42 0.90 3.08
N VAL A 62 -24.37 0.26 2.57
CA VAL A 62 -24.51 -0.98 1.77
C VAL A 62 -25.21 -2.08 2.57
N PHE A 63 -24.87 -2.26 3.85
CA PHE A 63 -25.55 -3.24 4.71
C PHE A 63 -27.02 -2.89 4.98
N ILE A 64 -27.32 -1.61 5.22
CA ILE A 64 -28.70 -1.13 5.41
C ILE A 64 -29.53 -1.35 4.13
N LEU A 65 -28.99 -0.95 2.97
CA LEU A 65 -29.64 -1.13 1.67
C LEU A 65 -29.85 -2.61 1.36
N THR A 66 -28.92 -3.49 1.74
CA THR A 66 -29.07 -4.94 1.60
C THR A 66 -30.25 -5.45 2.45
N GLY A 67 -30.43 -4.96 3.68
CA GLY A 67 -31.60 -5.28 4.51
C GLY A 67 -32.91 -4.77 3.91
N ILE A 68 -32.92 -3.54 3.39
CA ILE A 68 -34.09 -2.91 2.74
C ILE A 68 -34.43 -3.61 1.41
N SER A 69 -33.45 -4.25 0.76
CA SER A 69 -33.64 -4.91 -0.55
C SER A 69 -34.74 -5.99 -0.55
N VAL A 70 -35.03 -6.61 0.59
CA VAL A 70 -36.12 -7.59 0.74
C VAL A 70 -37.48 -6.96 0.41
N PHE A 71 -37.70 -5.71 0.82
CA PHE A 71 -38.93 -4.97 0.52
C PHE A 71 -38.96 -4.46 -0.93
N LEU A 72 -37.79 -4.20 -1.53
CA LEU A 72 -37.65 -3.75 -2.92
C LEU A 72 -37.53 -4.92 -3.92
N ALA A 73 -37.62 -6.18 -3.47
CA ALA A 73 -37.61 -7.38 -4.30
C ALA A 73 -38.51 -7.31 -5.57
N PRO A 74 -39.77 -6.79 -5.53
CA PRO A 74 -40.60 -6.70 -6.74
C PRO A 74 -40.04 -5.77 -7.82
N ILE A 75 -39.17 -4.82 -7.45
CA ILE A 75 -38.48 -3.92 -8.37
C ILE A 75 -37.15 -4.54 -8.81
N LEU A 76 -36.38 -5.13 -7.88
CA LEU A 76 -35.08 -5.74 -8.17
C LEU A 76 -35.17 -6.93 -9.15
N LYS A 77 -36.33 -7.61 -9.23
CA LYS A 77 -36.54 -8.73 -10.18
C LYS A 77 -36.42 -8.32 -11.65
N TYR A 78 -36.60 -7.03 -11.97
CA TYR A 78 -36.48 -6.54 -13.34
C TYR A 78 -35.03 -6.46 -13.83
N ILE A 79 -34.05 -6.57 -12.92
CA ILE A 79 -32.64 -6.56 -13.26
C ILE A 79 -32.26 -7.96 -13.76
N PRO A 80 -31.89 -8.11 -15.04
CA PRO A 80 -31.58 -9.42 -15.60
C PRO A 80 -30.24 -9.93 -15.07
N MET A 81 -30.19 -11.23 -14.70
CA MET A 81 -28.97 -11.89 -14.21
C MET A 81 -27.72 -11.68 -15.09
N PRO A 82 -27.81 -11.66 -16.45
CA PRO A 82 -26.68 -11.32 -17.32
C PRO A 82 -25.97 -10.00 -16.97
N VAL A 83 -26.70 -8.97 -16.52
CA VAL A 83 -26.10 -7.69 -16.13
C VAL A 83 -25.25 -7.86 -14.87
N LEU A 84 -25.73 -8.63 -13.90
CA LEU A 84 -24.97 -8.90 -12.67
C LEU A 84 -23.68 -9.67 -12.98
N TYR A 85 -23.73 -10.67 -13.87
CA TYR A 85 -22.51 -11.37 -14.30
C TYR A 85 -21.51 -10.44 -14.99
N GLY A 86 -21.98 -9.48 -15.79
CA GLY A 86 -21.13 -8.44 -16.38
C GLY A 86 -20.43 -7.58 -15.33
N VAL A 87 -21.15 -7.12 -14.30
CA VAL A 87 -20.57 -6.34 -13.20
C VAL A 87 -19.60 -7.19 -12.37
N PHE A 88 -19.93 -8.45 -12.08
CA PHE A 88 -19.01 -9.37 -11.38
C PHE A 88 -17.73 -9.62 -12.17
N LEU A 89 -17.83 -9.78 -13.49
CA LEU A 89 -16.66 -9.93 -14.36
C LEU A 89 -15.82 -8.66 -14.36
N TYR A 90 -16.43 -7.48 -14.48
CA TYR A 90 -15.74 -6.20 -14.39
C TYR A 90 -15.00 -6.05 -13.05
N MET A 91 -15.67 -6.28 -11.92
CA MET A 91 -15.05 -6.25 -10.60
C MET A 91 -13.90 -7.26 -10.48
N GLY A 92 -14.06 -8.45 -11.05
CA GLY A 92 -13.00 -9.46 -11.12
C GLY A 92 -11.77 -8.94 -11.87
N VAL A 93 -11.95 -8.47 -13.11
CA VAL A 93 -10.85 -7.95 -13.94
C VAL A 93 -10.21 -6.70 -13.34
N ALA A 94 -11.00 -5.77 -12.82
CA ALA A 94 -10.50 -4.57 -12.15
C ALA A 94 -9.68 -4.92 -10.91
N SER A 95 -10.11 -5.91 -10.11
CA SER A 95 -9.36 -6.36 -8.92
C SER A 95 -8.02 -7.03 -9.23
N LEU A 96 -7.82 -7.52 -10.47
CA LEU A 96 -6.52 -8.03 -10.94
C LEU A 96 -5.58 -6.88 -11.33
N ASN A 97 -6.12 -5.72 -11.67
CA ASN A 97 -5.33 -4.53 -12.00
C ASN A 97 -4.69 -3.98 -10.71
N GLY A 98 -3.36 -3.79 -10.72
CA GLY A 98 -2.60 -3.42 -9.52
C GLY A 98 -1.98 -4.60 -8.74
N ILE A 99 -2.25 -5.86 -9.14
CA ILE A 99 -1.50 -7.01 -8.62
C ILE A 99 -0.18 -7.12 -9.39
N GLN A 100 0.96 -7.01 -8.69
CA GLN A 100 2.31 -7.12 -9.29
C GLN A 100 2.52 -8.41 -10.09
N PHE A 101 1.95 -9.53 -9.64
CA PHE A 101 1.98 -10.79 -10.38
C PHE A 101 1.29 -10.69 -11.75
N TRP A 102 0.13 -10.02 -11.82
CA TRP A 102 -0.62 -9.86 -13.06
C TRP A 102 0.12 -8.98 -14.07
N GLU A 103 0.76 -7.91 -13.62
CA GLU A 103 1.63 -7.06 -14.45
C GLU A 103 2.78 -7.87 -15.06
N ARG A 104 3.40 -8.76 -14.28
CA ARG A 104 4.47 -9.61 -14.79
C ARG A 104 3.98 -10.72 -15.71
N CYS A 105 2.77 -11.23 -15.51
CA CYS A 105 2.14 -12.14 -16.46
C CYS A 105 1.89 -11.45 -17.81
N LYS A 106 1.40 -10.21 -17.81
CA LYS A 106 1.28 -9.40 -19.04
C LYS A 106 2.65 -9.18 -19.69
N LEU A 107 3.67 -8.90 -18.89
CA LEU A 107 5.05 -8.73 -19.36
C LEU A 107 5.61 -10.00 -20.01
N PHE A 108 5.31 -11.17 -19.45
CA PHE A 108 5.71 -12.47 -20.00
C PHE A 108 5.07 -12.74 -21.38
N LEU A 109 3.84 -12.25 -21.60
CA LEU A 109 3.13 -12.37 -22.88
C LEU A 109 3.55 -11.29 -23.91
N MET A 110 4.31 -10.29 -23.50
CA MET A 110 4.72 -9.18 -24.36
C MET A 110 6.08 -9.47 -25.02
N PRO A 111 6.23 -9.27 -26.33
CA PRO A 111 7.51 -9.44 -26.99
C PRO A 111 8.50 -8.36 -26.55
N ALA A 112 9.77 -8.73 -26.35
CA ALA A 112 10.84 -7.88 -25.82
C ALA A 112 11.08 -6.54 -26.55
N LYS A 113 10.52 -6.36 -27.75
CA LYS A 113 10.62 -5.13 -28.55
C LYS A 113 9.64 -4.03 -28.12
N HIS A 114 8.52 -4.37 -27.48
CA HIS A 114 7.48 -3.41 -27.07
C HIS A 114 7.42 -3.23 -25.55
N GLN A 115 8.47 -3.67 -24.85
CA GLN A 115 8.53 -3.68 -23.40
C GLN A 115 8.33 -2.26 -22.83
N PRO A 116 7.37 -2.02 -21.92
CA PRO A 116 7.19 -0.72 -21.29
C PRO A 116 8.37 -0.46 -20.35
N ASP A 117 8.66 0.82 -20.11
CA ASP A 117 9.77 1.26 -19.27
C ASP A 117 9.43 1.09 -17.78
N HIS A 118 9.32 -0.16 -17.32
CA HIS A 118 9.10 -0.46 -15.91
C HIS A 118 10.42 -0.33 -15.13
N ALA A 119 10.42 0.36 -13.99
CA ALA A 119 11.61 0.57 -13.14
C ALA A 119 12.36 -0.72 -12.76
N PHE A 120 11.65 -1.86 -12.73
CA PHE A 120 12.18 -3.19 -12.43
C PHE A 120 13.08 -3.77 -13.55
N LEU A 121 12.87 -3.38 -14.81
CA LEU A 121 13.60 -3.92 -15.97
C LEU A 121 15.02 -3.39 -16.10
N ARG A 122 15.31 -2.26 -15.45
CA ARG A 122 16.62 -1.61 -15.47
C ARG A 122 17.63 -2.29 -14.54
N HIS A 123 17.16 -3.06 -13.56
CA HIS A 123 17.99 -3.59 -12.49
C HIS A 123 18.14 -5.12 -12.51
N VAL A 124 17.21 -5.85 -13.13
CA VAL A 124 17.22 -7.33 -13.13
C VAL A 124 17.10 -7.88 -14.56
N PRO A 125 17.94 -8.87 -14.96
CA PRO A 125 17.87 -9.46 -16.30
C PRO A 125 16.53 -10.15 -16.54
N LEU A 126 15.92 -9.88 -17.70
CA LEU A 126 14.61 -10.40 -18.14
C LEU A 126 14.42 -11.90 -17.90
N ARG A 127 15.45 -12.73 -18.14
CA ARG A 127 15.38 -14.19 -17.97
C ARG A 127 15.00 -14.60 -16.54
N ARG A 128 15.45 -13.87 -15.53
CA ARG A 128 15.14 -14.16 -14.12
C ARG A 128 13.69 -13.85 -13.79
N ILE A 129 13.15 -12.77 -14.34
CA ILE A 129 11.73 -12.39 -14.20
C ILE A 129 10.83 -13.44 -14.87
N HIS A 130 11.19 -13.94 -16.05
CA HIS A 130 10.43 -14.98 -16.75
C HIS A 130 10.45 -16.32 -15.99
N LEU A 131 11.61 -16.69 -15.42
CA LEU A 131 11.70 -17.92 -14.63
C LEU A 131 10.88 -17.81 -13.34
N PHE A 132 10.92 -16.66 -12.66
CA PHE A 132 10.12 -16.40 -11.47
C PHE A 132 8.61 -16.43 -11.75
N THR A 133 8.16 -15.74 -12.80
CA THR A 133 6.74 -15.75 -13.21
C THR A 133 6.25 -17.14 -13.60
N LEU A 134 7.07 -17.96 -14.28
CA LEU A 134 6.74 -19.34 -14.58
C LEU A 134 6.51 -20.15 -13.30
N VAL A 135 7.38 -20.03 -12.30
CA VAL A 135 7.20 -20.71 -11.02
C VAL A 135 5.95 -20.22 -10.29
N GLN A 136 5.64 -18.92 -10.34
CA GLN A 136 4.39 -18.38 -9.77
C GLN A 136 3.13 -18.90 -10.49
N ILE A 137 3.16 -19.03 -11.82
CA ILE A 137 2.08 -19.62 -12.60
C ILE A 137 1.90 -21.10 -12.24
N LEU A 138 3.00 -21.85 -12.12
CA LEU A 138 2.97 -23.25 -11.68
C LEU A 138 2.35 -23.39 -10.29
N CYS A 139 2.73 -22.50 -9.36
CA CYS A 139 2.17 -22.44 -8.01
C CYS A 139 0.66 -22.16 -8.02
N LEU A 140 0.21 -21.21 -8.84
CA LEU A 140 -1.22 -20.90 -9.02
C LEU A 140 -1.98 -22.08 -9.63
N ALA A 141 -1.40 -22.78 -10.61
CA ALA A 141 -1.99 -23.96 -11.22
C ALA A 141 -2.13 -25.11 -10.21
N LEU A 142 -1.13 -25.34 -9.38
CA LEU A 142 -1.19 -26.32 -8.29
C LEU A 142 -2.31 -25.98 -7.31
N LEU A 143 -2.43 -24.72 -6.90
CA LEU A 143 -3.54 -24.26 -6.03
C LEU A 143 -4.89 -24.42 -6.69
N TRP A 144 -5.00 -24.18 -8.00
CA TRP A 144 -6.24 -24.36 -8.75
C TRP A 144 -6.68 -25.83 -8.77
N ILE A 145 -5.74 -26.74 -9.03
CA ILE A 145 -6.00 -28.19 -9.00
C ILE A 145 -6.46 -28.59 -7.59
N LEU A 146 -5.73 -28.19 -6.56
CA LEU A 146 -6.10 -28.51 -5.18
C LEU A 146 -7.46 -27.91 -4.77
N LYS A 147 -7.75 -26.67 -5.20
CA LYS A 147 -9.05 -26.00 -5.01
C LYS A 147 -10.20 -26.74 -5.69
N SER A 148 -9.95 -27.38 -6.83
CA SER A 148 -10.95 -28.17 -7.57
C SER A 148 -11.27 -29.52 -6.92
N THR A 149 -10.42 -29.99 -5.99
CA THR A 149 -10.66 -31.21 -5.22
C THR A 149 -11.48 -30.95 -3.95
N MET A 150 -12.03 -32.01 -3.37
CA MET A 150 -12.73 -31.96 -2.07
C MET A 150 -11.82 -31.54 -0.90
N ALA A 151 -10.50 -31.43 -1.12
CA ALA A 151 -9.53 -30.94 -0.14
C ALA A 151 -9.60 -29.42 0.09
N ALA A 152 -10.54 -28.70 -0.53
CA ALA A 152 -10.75 -27.26 -0.32
C ALA A 152 -10.95 -26.86 1.16
N ILE A 153 -11.38 -27.77 2.03
CA ILE A 153 -11.51 -27.53 3.48
C ILE A 153 -10.13 -27.25 4.12
N ILE A 154 -9.06 -27.83 3.59
CA ILE A 154 -7.67 -27.71 4.08
C ILE A 154 -7.00 -26.43 3.53
N PHE A 155 -7.74 -25.58 2.81
CA PHE A 155 -7.22 -24.38 2.15
C PHE A 155 -6.31 -23.48 2.99
N PRO A 156 -6.59 -23.19 4.29
CA PRO A 156 -5.68 -22.41 5.12
C PRO A 156 -4.29 -23.04 5.29
N VAL A 157 -4.22 -24.36 5.44
CA VAL A 157 -2.95 -25.11 5.54
C VAL A 157 -2.24 -25.12 4.19
N MET A 158 -2.98 -25.20 3.08
CA MET A 158 -2.40 -25.12 1.74
C MET A 158 -1.73 -23.76 1.48
N ILE A 159 -2.37 -22.65 1.88
CA ILE A 159 -1.75 -21.31 1.81
C ILE A 159 -0.47 -21.26 2.66
N LEU A 160 -0.48 -21.86 3.85
CA LEU A 160 0.73 -21.93 4.68
C LEU A 160 1.86 -22.70 3.97
N GLY A 161 1.52 -23.78 3.25
CA GLY A 161 2.47 -24.51 2.40
C GLY A 161 3.10 -23.65 1.29
N LEU A 162 2.36 -22.68 0.74
CA LEU A 162 2.91 -21.73 -0.24
C LEU A 162 4.02 -20.85 0.36
N ILE A 163 3.96 -20.56 1.66
CA ILE A 163 5.04 -19.83 2.35
C ILE A 163 6.32 -20.67 2.35
N ILE A 164 6.22 -21.99 2.44
CA ILE A 164 7.38 -22.89 2.38
C ILE A 164 7.96 -22.92 0.95
N VAL A 165 7.09 -23.06 -0.06
CA VAL A 165 7.50 -23.00 -1.48
C VAL A 165 8.19 -21.66 -1.77
N ARG A 166 7.65 -20.57 -1.23
CA ARG A 166 8.24 -19.24 -1.30
C ARG A 166 9.63 -19.19 -0.67
N ARG A 167 9.81 -19.75 0.52
CA ARG A 167 11.13 -19.84 1.18
C ARG A 167 12.13 -20.67 0.40
N LEU A 168 11.69 -21.70 -0.32
CA LEU A 168 12.56 -22.50 -1.19
C LEU A 168 13.01 -21.72 -2.44
N LEU A 169 12.14 -20.88 -3.00
CA LEU A 169 12.51 -19.93 -4.06
C LEU A 169 13.57 -18.92 -3.61
N ASP A 170 13.49 -18.45 -2.35
CA ASP A 170 14.46 -17.52 -1.75
C ASP A 170 15.87 -18.14 -1.63
N LEU A 171 16.00 -19.48 -1.65
CA LEU A 171 17.28 -20.20 -1.62
C LEU A 171 17.90 -20.39 -3.02
N ILE A 172 17.07 -20.41 -4.07
CA ILE A 172 17.51 -20.65 -5.45
C ILE A 172 17.93 -19.34 -6.13
N PHE A 173 17.38 -18.21 -5.70
CA PHE A 173 17.65 -16.89 -6.28
C PHE A 173 18.45 -15.97 -5.34
N SER A 174 19.31 -15.13 -5.91
CA SER A 174 20.05 -14.11 -5.17
C SER A 174 19.11 -13.05 -4.58
N GLN A 175 19.32 -12.71 -3.31
CA GLN A 175 18.51 -11.77 -2.52
C GLN A 175 18.34 -10.39 -3.18
N HIS A 176 19.33 -9.95 -3.98
CA HIS A 176 19.26 -8.67 -4.69
C HIS A 176 18.21 -8.67 -5.82
N ASP A 177 18.03 -9.79 -6.53
CA ASP A 177 17.05 -9.91 -7.62
C ASP A 177 15.63 -10.05 -7.06
N LEU A 178 15.48 -10.76 -5.94
CA LEU A 178 14.20 -10.93 -5.25
C LEU A 178 13.69 -9.63 -4.62
N ALA A 179 14.56 -8.82 -4.02
CA ALA A 179 14.14 -7.56 -3.40
C ALA A 179 13.47 -6.59 -4.39
N TRP A 180 13.86 -6.64 -5.67
CA TRP A 180 13.21 -5.87 -6.73
C TRP A 180 11.96 -6.56 -7.28
N ILE A 181 11.97 -7.89 -7.39
CA ILE A 181 10.85 -8.70 -7.92
C ILE A 181 9.82 -9.02 -6.82
N ASP A 182 9.99 -8.65 -5.57
CA ASP A 182 9.10 -9.21 -4.53
C ASP A 182 8.80 -8.27 -3.39
N ASN A 183 8.54 -7.01 -3.70
CA ASN A 183 8.08 -5.99 -2.74
C ASN A 183 6.69 -6.28 -2.13
N ILE A 184 6.42 -7.53 -1.76
CA ILE A 184 5.39 -8.03 -0.84
C ILE A 184 6.09 -8.91 0.23
N LEU A 185 7.19 -8.44 0.81
CA LEU A 185 7.59 -8.92 2.13
C LEU A 185 7.76 -7.71 3.05
N PRO A 186 6.89 -7.51 4.07
CA PRO A 186 7.17 -6.56 5.11
C PRO A 186 8.26 -7.17 6.00
N GLU A 187 9.51 -7.14 5.56
CA GLU A 187 10.63 -7.47 6.41
C GLU A 187 10.84 -6.34 7.41
N LYS A 188 10.45 -6.67 8.64
CA LYS A 188 10.85 -6.04 9.89
C LYS A 188 12.38 -5.92 10.04
N ASP A 189 13.19 -6.35 9.07
CA ASP A 189 14.65 -6.38 9.15
C ASP A 189 15.31 -5.04 8.90
N LYS A 190 14.68 -4.10 8.16
CA LYS A 190 15.11 -2.68 8.22
C LYS A 190 14.86 -2.10 9.62
N LYS A 191 13.78 -2.50 10.31
CA LYS A 191 13.52 -2.09 11.71
C LYS A 191 14.50 -2.72 12.70
N GLU A 192 14.95 -3.96 12.49
CA GLU A 192 16.01 -4.60 13.28
C GLU A 192 17.37 -3.92 13.07
N THR A 193 17.71 -3.64 11.80
CA THR A 193 18.99 -3.03 11.43
C THR A 193 19.08 -1.57 11.87
N ASP A 194 17.98 -0.80 11.74
CA ASP A 194 17.88 0.56 12.29
C ASP A 194 17.77 0.56 13.81
N LYS A 195 17.08 -0.40 14.46
CA LYS A 195 17.12 -0.54 15.93
C LYS A 195 18.53 -0.83 16.42
N LYS A 196 19.30 -1.65 15.70
CA LYS A 196 20.70 -1.96 16.04
C LYS A 196 21.62 -0.76 15.83
N LYS A 197 21.40 0.04 14.78
CA LYS A 197 22.10 1.33 14.57
C LYS A 197 21.71 2.39 15.60
N LYS A 198 20.43 2.48 15.98
CA LYS A 198 19.90 3.46 16.94
C LYS A 198 20.35 3.14 18.37
N ARG A 199 20.33 1.86 18.77
CA ARG A 199 20.92 1.39 20.04
C ARG A 199 22.42 1.66 20.13
N ARG A 200 23.16 1.55 19.03
CA ARG A 200 24.58 1.93 19.00
C ARG A 200 24.82 3.43 19.12
N LYS A 201 23.90 4.28 18.63
CA LYS A 201 23.98 5.75 18.75
C LYS A 201 23.60 6.26 20.14
N GLU A 202 22.56 5.71 20.77
CA GLU A 202 22.12 6.16 22.11
C GLU A 202 23.11 5.76 23.22
N VAL A 203 23.79 4.61 23.09
CA VAL A 203 24.90 4.24 23.99
C VAL A 203 26.06 5.25 23.90
N HIS A 204 26.25 5.89 22.74
CA HIS A 204 27.24 6.94 22.54
C HIS A 204 26.78 8.29 23.14
N GLU A 205 25.50 8.63 22.99
CA GLU A 205 24.90 9.87 23.54
C GLU A 205 24.75 9.87 25.07
N THR A 206 24.59 8.69 25.68
CA THR A 206 24.47 8.54 27.14
C THR A 206 25.84 8.67 27.81
N ALA A 207 26.90 8.15 27.16
CA ALA A 207 28.27 8.27 27.62
C ALA A 207 28.79 9.72 27.58
N GLU A 208 28.29 10.55 26.66
CA GLU A 208 28.65 11.98 26.57
C GLU A 208 27.90 12.85 27.62
N LYS A 209 26.69 12.45 28.04
CA LYS A 209 25.87 13.19 29.01
C LYS A 209 26.24 12.91 30.47
N GLU A 210 26.75 11.72 30.80
CA GLU A 210 27.25 11.40 32.16
C GLU A 210 28.55 12.14 32.54
N VAL A 211 29.33 12.57 31.54
CA VAL A 211 30.60 13.27 31.78
C VAL A 211 30.41 14.78 32.01
N ALA A 212 29.22 15.34 31.74
CA ALA A 212 29.02 16.78 31.58
C ALA A 212 28.21 17.53 32.66
N MET A 213 27.77 16.92 33.79
CA MET A 213 26.94 17.64 34.78
C MET A 213 27.39 17.50 36.25
N PRO A 214 27.73 18.62 36.94
CA PRO A 214 27.81 18.71 38.40
C PRO A 214 26.48 19.15 39.08
N GLN A 215 26.41 18.93 40.40
CA GLN A 215 25.23 18.85 41.30
C GLN A 215 24.70 20.18 41.94
N PHE A 216 23.36 20.23 42.21
CA PHE A 216 22.58 20.79 43.37
C PHE A 216 22.03 22.27 43.52
N LEU A 217 20.66 22.37 43.56
CA LEU A 217 19.63 23.14 44.38
C LEU A 217 19.45 24.72 44.46
N PRO A 218 18.22 25.27 44.80
CA PRO A 218 17.62 26.59 44.39
C PRO A 218 17.46 27.64 45.56
N PRO A 219 16.87 28.88 45.44
CA PRO A 219 15.41 29.17 45.29
C PRO A 219 14.98 30.49 44.55
N SER A 220 13.65 30.64 44.35
CA SER A 220 12.76 31.78 43.98
C SER A 220 13.26 33.24 43.86
N VAL A 221 12.70 34.02 42.90
CA VAL A 221 12.01 35.34 43.07
C VAL A 221 11.53 35.91 41.71
N VAL A 222 10.28 36.39 41.69
CA VAL A 222 9.56 37.10 40.62
C VAL A 222 10.11 38.52 40.41
N LYS A 223 10.19 39.01 39.16
CA LYS A 223 10.20 40.46 38.81
C LYS A 223 9.75 40.71 37.36
N ILE A 224 8.69 41.51 37.21
CA ILE A 224 8.24 42.14 35.95
C ILE A 224 8.72 43.60 35.98
N PRO A 225 9.17 44.18 34.86
CA PRO A 225 8.85 45.59 34.59
C PRO A 225 8.55 45.92 33.10
N MET A 226 8.14 47.17 32.91
CA MET A 226 7.17 47.75 31.98
C MET A 226 7.83 48.62 30.88
N GLU A 227 7.20 48.61 29.70
CA GLU A 227 7.07 49.62 28.61
C GLU A 227 8.13 50.70 28.26
N GLY A 228 8.24 50.91 26.94
CA GLY A 228 8.73 52.13 26.28
C GLY A 228 8.63 52.07 24.75
N ILE A 229 7.56 52.63 24.18
CA ILE A 229 7.29 52.90 22.73
C ILE A 229 7.76 54.36 22.42
N PRO A 230 7.87 54.91 21.18
CA PRO A 230 8.20 54.44 19.81
C PRO A 230 9.32 55.29 19.13
N SER A 231 9.71 54.99 17.89
CA SER A 231 9.88 56.04 16.85
C SER A 231 10.02 55.45 15.43
N ASP A 232 9.05 55.79 14.58
CA ASP A 232 9.15 55.92 13.13
C ASP A 232 8.84 57.42 12.87
N PRO A 233 9.38 58.12 11.83
CA PRO A 233 8.78 57.98 10.50
C PRO A 233 9.63 58.39 9.26
N GLN A 234 9.10 58.00 8.09
CA GLN A 234 9.00 58.73 6.80
C GLN A 234 9.73 58.19 5.55
N ASN A 235 8.86 57.74 4.61
CA ASN A 235 8.80 58.01 3.17
C ASN A 235 10.04 57.80 2.28
N GLY A 236 9.87 56.92 1.28
CA GLY A 236 10.01 57.36 -0.11
C GLY A 236 10.73 56.43 -1.09
N ILE A 237 9.95 55.94 -2.07
CA ILE A 237 10.28 55.91 -3.51
C ILE A 237 11.38 54.93 -4.03
N HIS A 238 10.91 54.07 -4.94
CA HIS A 238 11.55 53.57 -6.18
C HIS A 238 12.52 52.37 -6.20
N CYS A 239 12.06 51.39 -6.98
CA CYS A 239 12.72 50.38 -7.82
C CYS A 239 14.20 50.59 -8.17
N VAL A 240 15.02 49.53 -8.02
CA VAL A 240 16.13 49.22 -8.94
C VAL A 240 16.26 47.70 -9.11
N ALA A 241 16.15 47.26 -10.37
CA ALA A 241 16.54 45.94 -10.83
C ALA A 241 18.06 45.76 -10.84
N ARG A 242 18.59 44.56 -10.54
CA ARG A 242 19.87 44.12 -11.12
C ARG A 242 19.95 42.61 -11.34
N LYS A 243 20.11 42.28 -12.62
CA LYS A 243 20.45 40.99 -13.24
C LYS A 243 21.75 40.38 -12.71
N ARG A 244 21.71 39.04 -12.59
CA ARG A 244 22.50 38.03 -13.34
C ARG A 244 23.96 38.36 -13.71
N SER A 245 24.89 37.50 -13.27
CA SER A 245 26.04 36.90 -14.01
C SER A 245 27.02 36.33 -12.96
N SER A 246 27.50 35.11 -13.05
CA SER A 246 28.58 34.64 -13.94
C SER A 246 28.86 33.17 -13.55
N SER A 247 29.51 32.28 -14.28
CA SER A 247 30.27 32.24 -15.53
C SER A 247 30.40 30.73 -15.83
N TRP A 248 30.77 30.33 -17.05
CA TRP A 248 31.86 29.38 -17.31
C TRP A 248 32.06 29.34 -18.82
N SER A 249 33.33 29.34 -19.19
CA SER A 249 33.91 29.81 -20.44
C SER A 249 34.57 28.65 -21.21
N TYR A 250 34.43 28.69 -22.55
CA TYR A 250 35.33 28.34 -23.70
C TYR A 250 36.24 27.08 -23.62
N SER A 251 36.71 26.42 -24.68
CA SER A 251 36.91 26.62 -26.14
C SER A 251 36.88 25.20 -26.78
N LEU A 252 36.89 24.92 -28.10
CA LEU A 252 37.25 25.63 -29.33
C LEU A 252 36.57 24.85 -30.48
#